data_AF-A0A7S2AIN4-F1
#
_entry.id   AF-A0A7S2AIN4-F1
#
_cell.length_a   1.000
_cell.length_b   1.000
_cell.length_c   1.000
_cell.angle_alpha   90.00
_cell.angle_beta   90.00
_cell.angle_gamma   90.00
#
_symmetry.space_group_name_H-M   'P 1'
#
loop_
_entity.id
_entity.type
_entity.pdbx_description
1 polymer ?
#
loop_
_entity_poly.entity_id
_entity_poly.type
_entity_poly.pdbx_seq_one_letter_code
_entity_poly.pdbx_strand_id
1 'polypeptide(L)'
;EQILNHTAPWLKPGELLYIATDEKNLSWFEPLKARHKLRFLSDFWNEAGLAEVNGNQLGMLEQIVASKGRTFTGTWFSTFSGYICRLRAYYKYPDHTCYWYAPYAKRYEASTWKMPSGAFYPREWPTAWEDIDVPVKPPL
;
A
#
# COMPACT_ATOMS: atom_id res chain seq x y z
N GLU A 1 -18.45 0.31 7.26
CA GLU A 1 -17.79 0.23 8.59
C GLU A 1 -16.50 -0.58 8.60
N GLN A 2 -16.43 -1.74 7.92
CA GLN A 2 -15.22 -2.59 7.92
C GLN A 2 -13.93 -1.85 7.52
N ILE A 3 -13.94 -1.09 6.42
CA ILE A 3 -12.78 -0.29 5.97
C ILE A 3 -12.28 0.64 7.07
N LEU A 4 -13.18 1.32 7.76
CA LEU A 4 -12.83 2.22 8.85
C LEU A 4 -12.22 1.43 10.02
N ASN A 5 -12.87 0.35 10.48
CA ASN A 5 -12.39 -0.43 11.63
C ASN A 5 -11.00 -1.04 11.39
N HIS A 6 -10.74 -1.50 10.17
CA HIS A 6 -9.47 -2.15 9.84
C HIS A 6 -8.34 -1.15 9.55
N THR A 7 -8.64 0.11 9.24
CA THR A 7 -7.62 1.13 8.93
C THR A 7 -7.39 2.11 10.07
N ALA A 8 -8.41 2.38 10.90
CA ALA A 8 -8.36 3.36 11.98
C ALA A 8 -7.16 3.25 12.95
N PRO A 9 -6.64 2.06 13.32
CA PRO A 9 -5.59 1.96 14.34
C PRO A 9 -4.30 2.73 14.04
N TRP A 10 -4.03 3.08 12.78
CA TRP A 10 -2.80 3.77 12.37
C TRP A 10 -3.07 5.08 11.61
N LEU A 11 -4.31 5.55 11.54
CA LEU A 11 -4.68 6.85 10.97
C LEU A 11 -4.74 7.93 12.05
N LYS A 12 -4.29 9.15 11.72
CA LYS A 12 -4.46 10.30 12.61
C LYS A 12 -5.83 10.95 12.37
N PRO A 13 -6.50 11.51 13.40
CA PRO A 13 -7.77 12.22 13.21
C PRO A 13 -7.67 13.30 12.13
N GLY A 14 -8.62 13.31 11.18
CA GLY A 14 -8.68 14.32 10.11
C GLY A 14 -7.57 14.25 9.06
N GLU A 15 -6.68 13.26 9.11
CA GLU A 15 -5.56 13.14 8.18
C GLU A 15 -6.03 13.00 6.73
N LEU A 16 -5.24 13.56 5.79
CA LEU A 16 -5.44 13.40 4.36
C LEU A 16 -5.15 11.97 3.93
N LEU A 17 -6.10 11.31 3.29
CA LEU A 17 -5.96 9.96 2.75
C LEU A 17 -5.97 10.01 1.24
N TYR A 18 -4.91 9.50 0.61
CA TYR A 18 -4.91 9.19 -0.82
C TYR A 18 -5.45 7.77 -1.02
N ILE A 19 -6.44 7.62 -1.89
CA ILE A 19 -7.13 6.36 -2.16
C ILE A 19 -6.83 5.92 -3.59
N ALA A 20 -6.00 4.87 -3.72
CA ALA A 20 -5.78 4.17 -4.97
C ALA A 20 -6.75 2.99 -5.07
N THR A 21 -7.67 3.01 -6.03
CA THR A 21 -8.74 2.02 -6.14
C THR A 21 -9.25 1.85 -7.57
N ASP A 22 -9.64 0.64 -7.91
CA ASP A 22 -10.41 0.28 -9.11
C ASP A 22 -11.94 0.35 -8.88
N GLU A 23 -12.39 0.62 -7.64
CA GLU A 23 -13.79 0.77 -7.29
C GLU A 23 -14.38 2.04 -7.91
N LYS A 24 -15.43 1.88 -8.72
CA LYS A 24 -16.11 2.98 -9.39
C LYS A 24 -17.15 3.64 -8.48
N ASN A 25 -17.72 2.90 -7.55
CA ASN A 25 -18.69 3.41 -6.60
C ASN A 25 -18.00 4.02 -5.37
N LEU A 26 -17.68 5.31 -5.48
CA LEU A 26 -17.00 6.04 -4.40
C LEU A 26 -17.80 6.14 -3.10
N SER A 27 -19.12 5.84 -3.11
CA SER A 27 -19.92 5.80 -1.88
C SER A 27 -19.45 4.75 -0.88
N TRP A 28 -18.70 3.73 -1.35
CA TRP A 28 -18.07 2.74 -0.48
C TRP A 28 -17.09 3.37 0.54
N PHE A 29 -16.49 4.52 0.20
CA PHE A 29 -15.54 5.25 1.05
C PHE A 29 -16.19 6.28 1.97
N GLU A 30 -17.52 6.45 1.95
CA GLU A 30 -18.22 7.41 2.81
C GLU A 30 -17.88 7.27 4.32
N PRO A 31 -17.72 6.06 4.89
CA PRO A 31 -17.29 5.93 6.28
C PRO A 31 -15.92 6.57 6.59
N LEU A 32 -15.00 6.59 5.62
CA LEU A 32 -13.70 7.27 5.78
C LEU A 32 -13.86 8.78 5.55
N LYS A 33 -14.61 9.17 4.52
CA LYS A 33 -14.86 10.58 4.15
C LYS A 33 -15.54 11.38 5.26
N ALA A 34 -16.37 10.72 6.07
CA ALA A 34 -17.00 11.33 7.25
C ALA A 34 -16.00 11.78 8.33
N ARG A 35 -14.74 11.29 8.29
CA ARG A 35 -13.72 11.55 9.32
C ARG A 35 -12.40 12.09 8.78
N HIS A 36 -12.17 11.95 7.48
CA HIS A 36 -10.91 12.25 6.81
C HIS A 36 -11.15 12.94 5.48
N LYS A 37 -10.17 13.75 5.07
CA LYS A 37 -10.15 14.33 3.72
C LYS A 37 -9.64 13.27 2.76
N LEU A 38 -10.46 12.88 1.78
CA LEU A 38 -10.04 11.92 0.75
C LEU A 38 -9.53 12.63 -0.49
N ARG A 39 -8.55 12.00 -1.15
CA ARG A 39 -8.09 12.34 -2.49
C ARG A 39 -7.96 11.09 -3.34
N PHE A 40 -8.35 11.20 -4.60
CA PHE A 40 -8.25 10.15 -5.62
C PHE A 40 -7.39 10.64 -6.78
N LEU A 41 -6.94 9.74 -7.64
CA LEU A 41 -6.16 10.10 -8.83
C LEU A 41 -6.90 11.13 -9.71
N SER A 42 -8.23 10.97 -9.84
CA SER A 42 -9.10 11.88 -10.61
C SER A 42 -9.09 13.32 -10.12
N ASP A 43 -8.80 13.55 -8.84
CA ASP A 43 -8.75 14.90 -8.25
C ASP A 43 -7.55 15.72 -8.74
N PHE A 44 -6.63 15.09 -9.50
CA PHE A 44 -5.43 15.71 -10.03
C PHE A 44 -5.37 15.59 -11.57
N TRP A 45 -6.49 15.29 -12.23
CA TRP A 45 -6.49 14.99 -13.67
C TRP A 45 -5.89 16.11 -14.51
N ASN A 46 -6.24 17.35 -14.20
CA ASN A 46 -5.75 18.52 -14.92
C ASN A 46 -4.39 18.97 -14.37
N GLU A 47 -4.26 19.05 -13.05
CA GLU A 47 -3.10 19.58 -12.34
C GLU A 47 -1.84 18.74 -12.56
N ALA A 48 -1.99 17.42 -12.72
CA ALA A 48 -0.91 16.50 -13.01
C ALA A 48 -0.80 16.11 -14.49
N GLY A 49 -1.58 16.74 -15.39
CA GLY A 49 -1.52 16.47 -16.83
C GLY A 49 -1.88 15.03 -17.21
N LEU A 50 -2.77 14.39 -16.46
CA LEU A 50 -3.05 12.95 -16.61
C LEU A 50 -3.73 12.60 -17.94
N ALA A 51 -4.31 13.58 -18.62
CA ALA A 51 -4.87 13.43 -19.97
C ALA A 51 -3.81 13.01 -21.01
N GLU A 52 -2.54 13.34 -20.79
CA GLU A 52 -1.43 13.01 -21.70
C GLU A 52 -0.71 11.71 -21.31
N VAL A 53 -1.05 11.14 -20.14
CA VAL A 53 -0.44 9.92 -19.63
C VAL A 53 -1.14 8.71 -20.24
N ASN A 54 -0.36 7.71 -20.66
CA ASN A 54 -0.93 6.43 -21.10
C ASN A 54 -1.70 5.80 -19.94
N GLY A 55 -2.95 5.39 -20.17
CA GLY A 55 -3.80 4.77 -19.14
C GLY A 55 -3.13 3.59 -18.41
N ASN A 56 -2.28 2.82 -19.09
CA ASN A 56 -1.54 1.70 -18.49
C ASN A 56 -0.47 2.15 -17.48
N GLN A 57 -0.07 3.42 -17.52
CA GLN A 57 0.90 4.03 -16.60
C GLN A 57 0.24 4.66 -15.36
N LEU A 58 -1.07 4.92 -15.39
CA LEU A 58 -1.78 5.55 -14.27
C LEU A 58 -1.61 4.73 -12.98
N GLY A 59 -1.80 3.41 -13.05
CA GLY A 59 -1.56 2.53 -11.90
C GLY A 59 -0.11 2.55 -11.41
N MET A 60 0.88 2.79 -12.29
CA MET A 60 2.28 2.92 -11.89
C MET A 60 2.50 4.23 -11.12
N LEU A 61 1.89 5.33 -11.57
CA LEU A 61 1.92 6.61 -10.87
C LEU A 61 1.27 6.51 -9.49
N GLU A 62 0.12 5.83 -9.39
CA GLU A 62 -0.55 5.62 -8.11
C GLU A 62 0.30 4.84 -7.12
N GLN A 63 1.04 3.82 -7.58
CA GLN A 63 1.95 3.07 -6.72
C GLN A 63 3.06 3.97 -6.15
N ILE A 64 3.60 4.89 -6.96
CA ILE A 64 4.59 5.87 -6.51
C ILE A 64 3.96 6.81 -5.48
N VAL A 65 2.80 7.40 -5.76
CA VAL A 65 2.12 8.34 -4.85
C VAL A 65 1.77 7.65 -3.53
N ALA A 66 1.12 6.49 -3.58
CA ALA A 66 0.72 5.73 -2.40
C ALA A 66 1.91 5.29 -1.54
N SER A 67 3.09 5.07 -2.15
CA SER A 67 4.31 4.74 -1.41
C SER A 67 4.82 5.87 -0.51
N LYS A 68 4.42 7.13 -0.75
CA LYS A 68 4.92 8.30 -0.01
C LYS A 68 4.09 8.66 1.23
N GLY A 69 2.98 7.98 1.49
CA GLY A 69 2.18 8.22 2.69
C GLY A 69 2.97 7.96 3.98
N ARG A 70 2.57 8.59 5.09
CA ARG A 70 3.15 8.29 6.42
C ARG A 70 3.02 6.80 6.73
N THR A 71 1.82 6.27 6.50
CA THR A 71 1.49 4.84 6.57
C THR A 71 0.78 4.43 5.29
N PHE A 72 0.88 3.16 4.94
CA PHE A 72 0.17 2.56 3.83
C PHE A 72 -0.70 1.40 4.31
N THR A 73 -1.90 1.26 3.76
CA THR A 73 -2.76 0.09 3.97
C THR A 73 -3.22 -0.45 2.64
N GLY A 74 -2.81 -1.66 2.31
CA GLY A 74 -3.17 -2.34 1.07
C GLY A 74 -4.05 -3.57 1.30
N THR A 75 -4.20 -4.37 0.25
CA THR A 75 -4.89 -5.66 0.30
C THR A 75 -3.86 -6.78 0.20
N TRP A 76 -3.92 -7.77 1.11
CA TRP A 76 -2.85 -8.78 1.26
C TRP A 76 -2.55 -9.56 -0.02
N PHE A 77 -3.57 -9.94 -0.79
CA PHE A 77 -3.38 -10.72 -2.02
C PHE A 77 -3.15 -9.85 -3.28
N SER A 78 -3.03 -8.54 -3.12
CA SER A 78 -2.85 -7.61 -4.24
C SER A 78 -1.37 -7.42 -4.55
N THR A 79 -0.94 -7.82 -5.74
CA THR A 79 0.42 -7.54 -6.24
C THR A 79 0.69 -6.04 -6.37
N PHE A 80 -0.33 -5.24 -6.69
CA PHE A 80 -0.28 -3.77 -6.67
C PHE A 80 0.08 -3.24 -5.27
N SER A 81 -0.58 -3.76 -4.23
CA SER A 81 -0.28 -3.38 -2.85
C SER A 81 1.09 -3.89 -2.38
N GLY A 82 1.47 -5.11 -2.77
CA GLY A 82 2.81 -5.66 -2.50
C GLY A 82 3.91 -4.78 -3.06
N TYR A 83 3.78 -4.35 -4.32
CA TYR A 83 4.75 -3.46 -4.93
C TYR A 83 4.88 -2.10 -4.21
N ILE A 84 3.77 -1.53 -3.72
CA ILE A 84 3.82 -0.31 -2.90
C ILE A 84 4.62 -0.55 -1.61
N CYS A 85 4.39 -1.66 -0.90
CA CYS A 85 5.17 -2.01 0.28
C CYS A 85 6.67 -2.15 -0.05
N ARG A 86 7.01 -2.75 -1.20
CA ARG A 86 8.39 -2.87 -1.67
C ARG A 86 9.02 -1.50 -1.97
N LEU A 87 8.32 -0.61 -2.66
CA LEU A 87 8.78 0.76 -2.91
C LEU A 87 9.05 1.50 -1.59
N ARG A 88 8.18 1.34 -0.59
CA ARG A 88 8.35 1.92 0.74
C ARG A 88 9.64 1.44 1.40
N ALA A 89 9.93 0.15 1.30
CA ALA A 89 11.18 -0.40 1.82
C ALA A 89 12.42 0.15 1.08
N TYR A 90 12.36 0.29 -0.25
CA TYR A 90 13.42 0.95 -1.02
C TYR A 90 13.62 2.43 -0.62
N TYR A 91 12.54 3.12 -0.28
CA TYR A 91 12.59 4.47 0.27
C TYR A 91 12.93 4.53 1.77
N LYS A 92 13.32 3.41 2.38
CA LYS A 92 13.74 3.30 3.79
C LYS A 92 12.63 3.68 4.79
N TYR A 93 11.36 3.53 4.40
CA TYR A 93 10.27 3.57 5.39
C TYR A 93 10.36 2.33 6.28
N PRO A 94 10.07 2.46 7.59
CA PRO A 94 10.05 1.29 8.46
C PRO A 94 8.93 0.32 8.10
N ASP A 95 9.17 -0.99 8.20
CA ASP A 95 8.19 -2.04 7.86
C ASP A 95 6.87 -1.92 8.64
N HIS A 96 6.95 -1.42 9.88
CA HIS A 96 5.79 -1.14 10.74
C HIS A 96 4.93 0.04 10.27
N THR A 97 5.13 0.53 9.05
CA THR A 97 4.28 1.55 8.40
C THR A 97 3.50 1.01 7.20
N CYS A 98 3.61 -0.30 6.91
CA CYS A 98 2.81 -1.00 5.92
C CYS A 98 1.84 -1.97 6.62
N TYR A 99 0.56 -1.90 6.27
CA TYR A 99 -0.49 -2.71 6.87
C TYR A 99 -1.42 -3.33 5.82
N TRP A 100 -2.25 -4.28 6.26
CA TRP A 100 -3.18 -4.99 5.39
C TRP A 100 -4.62 -4.86 5.89
N TYR A 101 -5.48 -4.36 5.01
CA TYR A 101 -6.91 -4.21 5.26
C TYR A 101 -7.62 -5.57 5.30
N ALA A 102 -7.33 -6.44 4.33
CA ALA A 102 -8.01 -7.71 4.15
C ALA A 102 -7.03 -8.83 3.77
N PRO A 103 -7.06 -10.00 4.46
CA PRO A 103 -7.83 -10.27 5.68
C PRO A 103 -7.22 -9.58 6.92
N TYR A 104 -8.05 -9.14 7.88
CA TYR A 104 -7.59 -8.43 9.09
C TYR A 104 -6.60 -9.23 9.96
N ALA A 105 -6.70 -10.57 9.91
CA ALA A 105 -5.76 -11.46 10.58
C ALA A 105 -4.30 -11.23 10.13
N LYS A 106 -4.10 -10.72 8.90
CA LYS A 106 -2.79 -10.47 8.30
C LYS A 106 -2.32 -9.03 8.43
N ARG A 107 -3.01 -8.16 9.16
CA ARG A 107 -2.75 -6.70 9.22
C ARG A 107 -1.29 -6.29 9.52
N TYR A 108 -0.54 -7.11 10.26
CA TYR A 108 0.87 -6.86 10.62
C TYR A 108 1.87 -7.78 9.92
N GLU A 109 1.44 -8.51 8.88
CA GLU A 109 2.32 -9.45 8.18
C GLU A 109 3.46 -8.75 7.41
N ALA A 110 3.27 -7.48 7.00
CA ALA A 110 4.32 -6.68 6.39
C ALA A 110 5.42 -6.27 7.40
N SER A 111 5.08 -6.12 8.68
CA SER A 111 6.02 -5.71 9.73
C SER A 111 6.71 -6.88 10.43
N THR A 112 6.49 -8.10 9.96
CA THR A 112 7.05 -9.31 10.56
C THR A 112 8.17 -9.82 9.67
N TRP A 113 9.37 -10.06 10.18
CA TRP A 113 10.40 -10.70 9.38
C TRP A 113 10.13 -12.21 9.27
N LYS A 114 10.20 -12.78 8.06
CA LYS A 114 10.11 -14.22 7.81
C LYS A 114 10.96 -14.59 6.61
N MET A 115 11.62 -15.75 6.67
CA MET A 115 12.30 -16.33 5.51
C MET A 115 11.30 -16.62 4.38
N PRO A 116 11.70 -16.44 3.10
CA PRO A 116 10.89 -16.85 1.96
C PRO A 116 10.39 -18.29 2.09
N SER A 117 9.08 -18.46 2.01
CA SER A 117 8.39 -19.75 2.07
C SER A 117 7.26 -19.78 1.04
N GLY A 118 6.68 -20.95 0.79
CA GLY A 118 5.63 -21.14 -0.22
C GLY A 118 4.51 -20.09 -0.20
N ALA A 119 3.95 -19.81 -1.39
CA ALA A 119 3.17 -18.62 -1.74
C ALA A 119 4.02 -17.32 -1.71
N PHE A 120 4.80 -17.11 -2.78
CA PHE A 120 5.75 -16.00 -2.90
C PHE A 120 5.12 -14.67 -3.33
N TYR A 121 4.03 -14.68 -4.11
CA TYR A 121 3.42 -13.47 -4.65
C TYR A 121 2.64 -12.58 -3.65
N PRO A 122 2.00 -13.09 -2.58
CA PRO A 122 1.15 -12.28 -1.71
C PRO A 122 1.93 -11.62 -0.57
N ARG A 123 3.22 -11.94 -0.42
CA ARG A 123 4.06 -11.44 0.65
C ARG A 123 5.31 -10.82 0.07
N GLU A 124 5.62 -9.63 0.56
CA GLU A 124 6.91 -9.00 0.31
C GLU A 124 7.94 -9.53 1.31
N TRP A 125 9.15 -9.80 0.83
CA TRP A 125 10.20 -10.47 1.59
C TRP A 125 11.33 -9.49 1.85
N PRO A 126 11.70 -9.22 3.12
CA PRO A 126 12.76 -8.28 3.45
C PRO A 126 14.08 -8.53 2.75
N THR A 127 14.41 -9.79 2.46
CA THR A 127 15.57 -10.19 1.63
C THR A 127 15.63 -9.48 0.25
N ALA A 128 14.52 -8.94 -0.25
CA ALA A 128 14.49 -8.20 -1.52
C ALA A 128 14.93 -6.73 -1.41
N TRP A 129 15.21 -6.22 -0.21
CA TRP A 129 15.67 -4.84 0.03
C TRP A 129 16.64 -4.69 1.21
N GLU A 130 16.64 -5.64 2.13
CA GLU A 130 17.69 -5.88 3.12
C GLU A 130 18.68 -6.86 2.50
N ASP A 131 19.96 -6.48 2.49
CA ASP A 131 21.04 -7.40 2.13
C ASP A 131 20.87 -8.06 0.75
N ILE A 132 20.28 -7.34 -0.21
CA ILE A 132 20.01 -7.85 -1.57
C ILE A 132 21.28 -8.34 -2.28
N ASP A 133 22.43 -7.75 -1.94
CA ASP A 133 23.74 -8.10 -2.48
C ASP A 133 24.46 -9.19 -1.66
N VAL A 134 23.87 -9.63 -0.54
CA VAL A 134 24.45 -10.67 0.32
C VAL A 134 23.98 -12.04 -0.18
N PRO A 135 24.90 -12.96 -0.52
CA PRO A 135 24.52 -14.31 -0.92
C PRO A 135 23.76 -15.01 0.20
N VAL A 136 22.53 -15.45 -0.07
CA VAL A 136 21.78 -16.29 0.86
C VAL A 136 22.54 -17.61 1.01
N LYS A 137 23.13 -17.84 2.19
CA LYS A 137 23.68 -19.15 2.51
C LYS A 137 22.50 -20.13 2.65
N PRO A 138 22.45 -21.22 1.87
CA PRO A 138 21.42 -22.22 2.09
C PRO A 138 21.51 -22.75 3.53
N PRO A 139 20.37 -23.06 4.18
CA PRO A 139 20.41 -23.71 5.49
C PRO A 139 21.21 -25.01 5.36
N LEU A 140 22.17 -25.20 6.28
CA LEU A 140 22.94 -26.45 6.45
C LEU A 140 22.02 -27.63 6.75
#